data_AF-A0A2V5YX62-F1
#
_entry.id   AF-A0A2V5YX62-F1
#
_cell.length_a   1.000
_cell.length_b   1.000
_cell.length_c   1.000
_cell.angle_alpha   90.00
_cell.angle_beta   90.00
_cell.angle_gamma   90.00
#
_symmetry.space_group_name_H-M   'P 1'
#
loop_
_entity.id
_entity.type
_entity.pdbx_description
1 polymer ?
#
loop_
_entity_poly.entity_id
_entity_poly.type
_entity_poly.pdbx_seq_one_letter_code
_entity_poly.pdbx_strand_id
1 'polypeptide(L)'
;MSILRCLPILSLIWLTSNAYGDGVPDDCTQLILGIAPTWDSMRGEVRLFERPHGGDWVVAAGPFPVLFGKNGLAWGTGLAGQSEPSLRKKERDGRAPA
;
A
#
# COMPACT_ATOMS: atom_id res chain seq x y z
N MET A 1 -32.76 -9.46 -39.02
CA MET A 1 -31.85 -8.29 -38.99
C MET A 1 -31.17 -8.31 -37.63
N SER A 2 -30.15 -9.14 -37.37
CA SER A 2 -28.72 -8.95 -37.68
C SER A 2 -28.29 -7.48 -37.75
N ILE A 3 -27.64 -6.99 -36.69
CA ILE A 3 -26.45 -6.11 -36.68
C ILE A 3 -25.80 -6.34 -35.30
N LEU A 4 -24.83 -7.26 -35.23
CA LEU A 4 -23.40 -7.00 -35.11
C LEU A 4 -22.94 -6.52 -33.71
N ARG A 5 -22.18 -7.41 -33.08
CA ARG A 5 -21.48 -7.29 -31.80
C ARG A 5 -20.34 -6.28 -31.93
N CYS A 6 -20.34 -5.21 -31.14
CA CYS A 6 -19.14 -4.41 -30.87
C CYS A 6 -18.69 -4.70 -29.44
N LEU A 7 -17.73 -5.62 -29.31
CA LEU A 7 -16.97 -5.86 -28.08
C LEU A 7 -15.96 -4.71 -27.93
N PRO A 8 -16.00 -3.86 -26.88
CA PRO A 8 -14.86 -3.02 -26.57
C PRO A 8 -13.77 -3.91 -25.98
N ILE A 9 -12.65 -4.00 -26.69
CA ILE A 9 -11.42 -4.67 -26.26
C ILE A 9 -10.92 -3.92 -25.01
N LEU A 10 -11.18 -4.49 -23.84
CA LEU A 10 -10.64 -4.00 -22.57
C LEU A 10 -9.17 -4.44 -22.50
N SER A 11 -8.24 -3.60 -22.97
CA SER A 11 -6.82 -3.83 -22.79
C SER A 11 -6.47 -3.65 -21.31
N LEU A 12 -6.44 -4.74 -20.56
CA LEU A 12 -5.99 -4.76 -19.17
C LEU A 12 -4.46 -4.65 -19.16
N ILE A 13 -3.97 -3.41 -19.10
CA ILE A 13 -2.55 -3.13 -18.85
C ILE A 13 -2.27 -3.56 -17.41
N TRP A 14 -1.66 -4.73 -17.23
CA TRP A 14 -1.04 -5.13 -15.97
C TRP A 14 0.20 -4.25 -15.78
N LEU A 15 0.03 -3.09 -15.14
CA LEU A 15 1.17 -2.41 -14.54
C LEU A 15 1.68 -3.29 -13.41
N THR A 16 2.75 -4.06 -13.66
CA THR A 16 3.53 -4.67 -12.59
C THR A 16 4.23 -3.52 -11.86
N SER A 17 3.58 -2.98 -10.84
CA SER A 17 4.17 -1.98 -9.95
C SER A 17 5.22 -2.68 -9.10
N ASN A 18 6.50 -2.55 -9.48
CA ASN A 18 7.60 -2.85 -8.57
C ASN A 18 7.68 -1.72 -7.56
N ALA A 19 7.06 -1.92 -6.40
CA ALA A 19 7.26 -1.04 -5.26
C ALA A 19 8.61 -1.38 -4.61
N TYR A 20 9.64 -0.58 -4.89
CA TYR A 20 10.84 -0.56 -4.06
C TYR A 20 10.58 0.39 -2.90
N GLY A 21 10.43 -0.17 -1.69
CA GLY A 21 10.36 0.62 -0.48
C GLY A 21 11.76 1.13 -0.14
N ASP A 22 12.00 2.42 -0.32
CA ASP A 22 13.17 3.07 0.27
C ASP A 22 13.11 2.83 1.79
N GLY A 23 14.03 2.01 2.31
CA GLY A 23 14.09 1.65 3.72
C GLY A 23 13.66 0.22 4.11
N VAL A 24 13.32 -0.67 3.16
CA VAL A 24 13.19 -2.11 3.47
C VAL A 24 14.55 -2.79 3.30
N PRO A 25 15.16 -3.38 4.37
CA PRO A 25 16.44 -4.07 4.25
C PRO A 25 16.40 -5.25 3.27
N ASP A 26 17.52 -5.51 2.59
CA ASP A 26 17.62 -6.60 1.60
C ASP A 26 17.44 -7.99 2.23
N ASP A 27 17.80 -8.15 3.50
CA ASP A 27 17.63 -9.38 4.28
C ASP A 27 16.24 -9.52 4.90
N CYS A 28 15.36 -8.52 4.75
CA CYS A 28 13.97 -8.61 5.19
C CYS A 28 13.19 -9.62 4.33
N THR A 29 12.52 -10.59 4.96
CA THR A 29 11.77 -11.67 4.29
C THR A 29 10.27 -11.63 4.54
N GLN A 30 9.78 -10.69 5.35
CA GLN A 30 8.36 -10.54 5.68
C GLN A 30 7.94 -9.07 5.66
N LEU A 31 6.75 -8.77 5.14
CA LEU A 31 6.18 -7.42 5.12
C LEU A 31 4.71 -7.42 5.52
N ILE A 32 4.30 -6.33 6.18
CA ILE A 32 2.91 -5.98 6.44
C ILE A 32 2.60 -4.73 5.62
N LEU A 33 1.77 -4.85 4.60
CA LEU A 33 1.38 -3.74 3.73
C LEU A 33 -0.01 -3.25 4.11
N GLY A 34 -0.09 -2.03 4.66
CA GLY A 34 -1.35 -1.32 4.90
C GLY A 34 -1.71 -0.40 3.74
N ILE A 35 -2.97 -0.45 3.29
CA ILE A 35 -3.50 0.40 2.22
C ILE A 35 -4.73 1.15 2.75
N ALA A 36 -4.64 2.47 2.78
CA ALA A 36 -5.77 3.37 3.02
C ALA A 36 -6.32 3.87 1.67
N PRO A 37 -7.65 3.98 1.49
CA PRO A 37 -8.23 4.59 0.28
C PRO A 37 -7.78 6.05 0.06
N THR A 38 -7.62 6.80 1.16
CA THR A 38 -7.14 8.19 1.16
C THR A 38 -6.31 8.47 2.42
N TRP A 39 -5.57 9.58 2.43
CA TRP A 39 -4.80 10.04 3.60
C TRP A 39 -5.66 10.30 4.84
N ASP A 40 -6.97 10.56 4.71
CA ASP A 40 -7.86 10.84 5.84
C ASP A 40 -8.71 9.61 6.24
N SER A 41 -8.49 8.46 5.59
CA SER A 41 -9.28 7.26 5.86
C SER A 41 -8.82 6.57 7.14
N MET A 42 -9.73 6.49 8.12
CA MET A 42 -9.55 5.65 9.32
C MET A 42 -9.68 4.16 9.01
N ARG A 43 -10.29 3.76 7.89
CA ARG A 43 -10.46 2.35 7.49
C ARG A 43 -9.57 2.04 6.30
N GLY A 44 -9.02 0.83 6.29
CA GLY A 44 -8.28 0.31 5.16
C GLY A 44 -8.12 -1.20 5.23
N GLU A 45 -7.15 -1.70 4.50
CA GLU A 45 -6.84 -3.12 4.44
C GLU A 45 -5.36 -3.37 4.68
N VAL A 46 -5.04 -4.53 5.24
CA VAL A 46 -3.67 -5.02 5.37
C VAL A 46 -3.51 -6.34 4.62
N ARG A 47 -2.35 -6.53 3.98
CA ARG A 47 -1.89 -7.80 3.42
C ARG A 47 -0.54 -8.17 4.00
N LEU A 48 -0.30 -9.47 4.15
CA LEU A 48 0.98 -10.02 4.59
C LEU A 48 1.72 -10.56 3.39
N PHE A 49 3.01 -10.28 3.29
CA PHE A 49 3.88 -10.76 2.24
C PHE A 49 5.08 -11.49 2.83
N GLU A 50 5.58 -12.46 2.10
CA GLU A 50 6.83 -13.16 2.38
C GLU A 50 7.69 -13.23 1.12
N ARG A 51 9.01 -13.34 1.29
CA ARG A 51 9.94 -13.70 0.22
C ARG A 51 11.07 -14.59 0.73
N PRO A 52 11.60 -15.50 -0.08
CA PRO A 52 12.92 -16.08 0.17
C PRO A 52 14.00 -14.99 0.17
N HIS A 53 15.15 -15.27 0.79
CA HIS A 53 16.29 -14.35 0.72
C HIS A 53 16.70 -14.11 -0.74
N GLY A 54 16.72 -12.85 -1.18
CA GLY A 54 16.97 -12.47 -2.57
C GLY A 54 15.88 -12.87 -3.58
N GLY A 55 14.72 -13.34 -3.12
CA GLY A 55 13.59 -13.72 -3.96
C GLY A 55 12.53 -12.63 -4.08
N ASP A 56 11.48 -12.92 -4.85
CA ASP A 56 10.34 -12.03 -5.04
C ASP A 56 9.32 -12.11 -3.89
N TRP A 57 8.63 -11.00 -3.63
CA TRP A 57 7.53 -10.93 -2.66
C TRP A 57 6.30 -11.67 -3.16
N VAL A 58 5.76 -12.55 -2.32
CA VAL A 58 4.49 -13.24 -2.53
C VAL A 58 3.51 -12.90 -1.42
N VAL A 59 2.21 -12.83 -1.74
CA VAL A 59 1.17 -12.64 -0.73
C VAL A 59 1.08 -13.91 0.12
N ALA A 60 1.32 -13.78 1.42
CA ALA A 60 1.16 -14.86 2.38
C ALA A 60 -0.28 -14.91 2.92
N ALA A 61 -0.92 -13.74 3.14
CA ALA A 61 -2.30 -13.68 3.62
C ALA A 61 -2.98 -12.31 3.37
N GLY A 62 -4.31 -12.28 3.49
CA GLY A 62 -5.15 -11.08 3.39
C GLY A 62 -5.89 -10.94 2.04
N PRO A 63 -6.59 -9.81 1.81
CA PRO A 63 -6.65 -8.63 2.67
C PRO A 63 -7.50 -8.83 3.94
N PHE A 64 -7.09 -8.17 5.03
CA PHE A 64 -7.85 -8.06 6.28
C PHE A 64 -8.28 -6.61 6.51
N PRO A 65 -9.51 -6.35 6.99
CA PRO A 65 -9.93 -5.00 7.35
C PRO A 65 -9.14 -4.50 8.57
N VAL A 66 -8.69 -3.25 8.53
CA VAL A 66 -7.95 -2.59 9.63
C VAL A 66 -8.45 -1.18 9.89
N LEU A 67 -8.06 -0.66 11.06
CA LEU A 67 -8.23 0.75 11.42
C LEU A 67 -6.87 1.44 11.49
N PHE A 68 -6.80 2.63 10.91
CA PHE A 68 -5.75 3.62 11.10
C PHE A 68 -6.16 4.64 12.17
N GLY A 69 -5.39 5.72 12.29
CA GLY A 69 -5.78 6.84 13.16
C GLY A 69 -7.16 7.38 12.80
N LYS A 70 -7.88 7.94 13.78
CA LYS A 70 -9.23 8.53 13.57
C LYS A 70 -9.28 9.59 12.45
N ASN A 71 -8.17 10.27 12.22
CA ASN A 71 -8.00 11.29 11.19
C ASN A 71 -7.17 10.77 9.99
N GLY A 72 -6.95 9.46 9.89
CA GLY A 72 -6.21 8.80 8.82
C GLY A 72 -4.70 8.66 9.08
N LEU A 73 -3.93 8.93 8.04
CA LEU A 73 -2.48 8.76 7.96
C LEU A 73 -1.78 10.13 7.85
N ALA A 74 -0.52 10.16 8.23
CA ALA A 74 0.43 11.24 7.95
C ALA A 74 1.83 10.63 7.93
N TRP A 75 2.75 11.20 7.17
CA TRP A 75 4.11 10.67 7.15
C TRP A 75 4.74 10.68 8.54
N GLY A 76 5.40 9.59 8.92
CA GLY A 76 6.13 9.50 10.18
C GLY A 76 7.44 10.30 10.21
N THR A 77 8.12 10.28 11.35
CA THR A 77 9.49 10.80 11.53
C THR A 77 10.52 9.66 11.53
N GLY A 78 10.19 8.53 10.90
CA GLY A 78 11.04 7.34 10.83
C GLY A 78 12.13 7.42 9.77
N LEU A 79 12.66 6.27 9.35
CA LEU A 79 13.73 6.20 8.36
C LEU A 79 13.25 6.58 6.95
N ALA A 80 12.06 6.16 6.55
CA ALA A 80 11.49 6.42 5.23
C ALA A 80 10.62 7.70 5.19
N GLY A 81 10.39 8.23 3.99
CA GLY A 81 9.40 9.29 3.73
C GLY A 81 9.75 10.67 4.30
N GLN A 82 11.02 10.94 4.63
CA GLN A 82 11.45 12.22 5.22
C GLN A 82 11.46 13.38 4.22
N SER A 83 11.69 13.09 2.93
CA SER A 83 11.66 14.07 1.83
C SER A 83 10.26 14.35 1.28
N GLU A 84 9.25 13.60 1.73
CA GLU A 84 7.90 13.69 1.17
C GLU A 84 7.19 14.99 1.58
N PRO A 85 6.62 15.76 0.63
CA PRO A 85 6.12 17.12 0.86
C PRO A 85 4.74 17.19 1.55
N SER A 86 4.26 16.09 2.14
CA SER A 86 2.90 15.98 2.67
C SER A 86 2.83 16.18 4.20
N LEU A 87 1.62 16.01 4.76
CA LEU A 87 1.35 16.17 6.19
C LEU A 87 2.28 15.29 7.03
N ARG A 88 2.95 15.92 7.99
CA ARG A 88 3.82 15.25 8.96
C ARG A 88 3.05 14.92 10.23
N LYS A 89 3.18 13.68 10.68
CA LYS A 89 2.57 13.21 11.91
C LYS A 89 3.05 14.04 13.11
N LYS A 90 2.13 14.32 14.03
CA LYS A 90 2.40 14.92 15.34
C LYS A 90 1.75 14.10 16.45
N GLU A 91 2.25 14.27 17.66
CA GLU A 91 1.63 13.64 18.83
C GLU A 91 0.19 14.19 19.00
N ARG A 92 -0.77 13.33 19.34
CA ARG A 92 -2.21 13.65 19.50
C ARG A 92 -2.97 14.18 18.27
N ASP A 93 -2.40 14.13 17.07
CA ASP A 93 -3.10 14.53 15.83
C ASP A 93 -4.20 13.54 15.38
N GLY A 94 -4.28 12.37 16.04
CA GLY A 94 -5.23 11.32 15.69
C GLY A 94 -4.90 10.60 14.38
N ARG A 95 -3.66 10.70 13.88
CA ARG A 95 -3.19 10.04 12.65
C ARG A 95 -2.18 8.95 12.97
N ALA A 96 -2.21 7.88 12.18
CA ALA A 96 -1.16 6.86 12.19
C ALA A 96 -0.01 7.26 11.25
N PRO A 97 1.23 6.86 11.55
CA PRO A 97 2.34 7.07 10.62
C PRO A 97 2.12 6.24 9.35
N ALA A 98 2.37 6.87 8.20
CA ALA A 98 2.61 6.20 6.92
C ALA A 98 4.11 5.93 6.74
#